data_AF-A0A2G9UXA0-F1
#
_entry.id   AF-A0A2G9UXA0-F1
#
_cell.length_a   1.000
_cell.length_b   1.000
_cell.length_c   1.000
_cell.angle_alpha   90.00
_cell.angle_beta   90.00
_cell.angle_gamma   90.00
#
_symmetry.space_group_name_H-M   'P 1'
#
loop_
_entity.id
_entity.type
_entity.pdbx_description
1 polymer ?
#
loop_
_entity_poly.entity_id
_entity_poly.type
_entity_poly.pdbx_seq_one_letter_code
_entity_poly.pdbx_strand_id
1 'polypeptide(L)'
;MEKIVCGANGKRPPLEPSWTNGSNVHLQKMVGLMVDCWHHSPHCRHTALKVKIALGEVIEDLFAVQEREAKERNAIPLSRVVDETDRLRPEMPMSPSRHGRAHQLATT
;
A
#
# COMPACT_ATOMS: atom_id res chain seq x y z
N MET A 1 43.70 4.36 0.75
CA MET A 1 42.32 4.18 1.28
C MET A 1 41.40 4.00 0.10
N GLU A 2 40.83 2.82 -0.08
CA GLU A 2 39.81 2.59 -1.11
C GLU A 2 38.58 3.45 -0.77
N LYS A 3 38.08 4.21 -1.75
CA LYS A 3 36.87 5.03 -1.60
C LYS A 3 35.68 4.08 -1.46
N ILE A 4 35.37 3.68 -0.24
CA ILE A 4 34.19 2.86 0.06
C ILE A 4 32.96 3.63 -0.41
N VAL A 5 32.25 3.02 -1.37
CA VAL A 5 31.23 3.62 -2.23
C VAL A 5 30.19 4.38 -1.42
N CYS A 6 30.36 5.69 -1.35
CA CYS A 6 29.22 6.59 -1.49
C CYS A 6 29.04 6.82 -3.00
N GLY A 7 27.81 7.05 -3.46
CA GLY A 7 27.56 7.38 -4.87
C GLY A 7 28.38 8.58 -5.35
N ALA A 8 28.30 8.89 -6.65
CA ALA A 8 28.98 10.01 -7.29
C ALA A 8 29.02 11.23 -6.34
N ASN A 9 30.22 11.58 -5.86
CA ASN A 9 30.50 12.68 -4.92
C ASN A 9 30.38 12.40 -3.40
N GLY A 10 30.51 11.16 -2.92
CA GLY A 10 30.57 10.97 -1.46
C GLY A 10 29.19 10.93 -0.78
N LYS A 11 28.09 10.94 -1.55
CA LYS A 11 26.71 11.01 -1.03
C LYS A 11 26.04 9.64 -0.94
N ARG A 12 25.20 9.44 0.09
CA ARG A 12 24.31 8.29 0.20
C ARG A 12 23.07 8.49 -0.68
N PRO A 13 22.43 7.41 -1.15
CA PRO A 13 21.12 7.52 -1.78
C PRO A 13 20.14 8.24 -0.84
N PRO A 14 19.28 9.14 -1.37
CA PRO A 14 18.23 9.75 -0.55
C PRO A 14 17.26 8.67 -0.07
N LEU A 15 16.73 8.85 1.13
CA LEU A 15 15.66 8.02 1.67
C LEU A 15 14.32 8.68 1.35
N GLU A 16 13.36 7.88 0.89
CA GLU A 16 12.02 8.38 0.61
C GLU A 16 11.31 8.84 1.90
N PRO A 17 10.60 9.98 1.90
CA PRO A 17 9.87 10.44 3.08
C PRO A 17 8.84 9.43 3.57
N SER A 18 8.23 8.68 2.65
CA SER A 18 7.27 7.61 2.97
C SER A 18 7.88 6.46 3.78
N TRP A 19 9.21 6.35 3.83
CA TRP A 19 9.90 5.33 4.61
C TRP A 19 10.27 5.79 6.02
N THR A 20 10.25 7.10 6.27
CA THR A 20 10.72 7.73 7.52
C THR A 20 9.63 8.46 8.29
N ASN A 21 8.44 8.63 7.70
CA ASN A 21 7.27 9.32 8.26
C ASN A 21 6.62 8.65 9.49
N GLY A 22 7.07 7.47 9.92
CA GLY A 22 6.50 6.76 11.07
C GLY A 22 5.23 5.97 10.81
N SER A 23 4.75 5.90 9.55
CA SER A 23 3.54 5.14 9.24
C SER A 23 3.73 3.62 9.30
N ASN A 24 4.97 3.14 9.23
CA ASN A 24 5.30 1.72 9.29
C ASN A 24 6.53 1.50 10.18
N VAL A 25 6.31 0.93 11.36
CA VAL A 25 7.36 0.68 12.36
C VAL A 25 8.42 -0.32 11.86
N HIS A 26 8.03 -1.34 11.11
CA HIS A 26 8.96 -2.35 10.58
C HIS A 26 9.85 -1.75 9.50
N LEU A 27 9.28 -0.89 8.65
CA LEU A 27 10.03 -0.13 7.65
C LEU A 27 11.02 0.83 8.32
N GLN A 28 10.63 1.50 9.40
CA GLN A 28 11.55 2.35 10.16
C GLN A 28 12.73 1.55 10.76
N LYS A 29 12.48 0.35 11.32
CA LYS A 29 13.54 -0.54 11.80
C LYS A 29 14.52 -0.91 10.67
N MET A 30 14.00 -1.26 9.48
CA MET A 30 14.81 -1.56 8.31
C MET A 30 15.64 -0.36 7.83
N VAL A 31 15.04 0.83 7.78
CA VAL A 31 15.73 2.06 7.39
C VAL A 31 16.84 2.40 8.38
N GLY A 32 16.58 2.29 9.69
CA GLY A 32 17.61 2.46 10.72
C GLY A 32 18.79 1.52 10.51
N LEU A 33 18.50 0.23 10.24
CA LEU A 33 19.54 -0.76 9.99
C LEU A 33 20.39 -0.43 8.76
N MET A 34 19.77 0.02 7.66
CA MET A 34 20.49 0.49 6.46
C MET A 34 21.39 1.69 6.78
N VAL A 35 20.88 2.65 7.56
CA VAL A 35 21.62 3.86 7.94
C VAL A 35 22.86 3.53 8.76
N ASP A 36 22.72 2.62 9.71
CA ASP A 36 23.84 2.15 10.52
C ASP A 36 24.87 1.40 9.69
N CYS A 37 24.46 0.61 8.70
CA CYS A 37 25.38 -0.14 7.84
C CYS A 37 26.30 0.77 7.01
N TRP A 38 25.79 1.91 6.53
CA TRP A 38 26.53 2.84 5.69
C TRP A 38 26.99 4.11 6.41
N HIS A 39 27.06 4.07 7.74
CA HIS A 39 27.47 5.22 8.56
C HIS A 39 28.82 5.80 8.10
N HIS A 40 29.01 7.12 8.21
CA HIS A 40 30.24 7.77 7.74
C HIS A 40 31.47 7.23 8.50
N SER A 41 31.37 7.13 9.82
CA SER A 41 32.40 6.56 10.70
C SER A 41 32.38 5.03 10.61
N PRO A 42 33.49 4.37 10.21
CA PRO A 42 33.56 2.91 10.13
C PRO A 42 33.27 2.21 11.45
N HIS A 43 33.74 2.77 12.57
CA HIS A 43 33.54 2.19 13.91
C HIS A 43 32.09 2.25 14.40
N CYS A 44 31.26 3.10 13.80
CA CYS A 44 29.84 3.18 14.11
C CYS A 44 29.01 2.22 13.24
N ARG A 45 29.60 1.57 12.24
CA ARG A 45 28.89 0.64 11.37
C ARG A 45 28.59 -0.66 12.10
N HIS A 46 27.43 -1.22 11.84
CA HIS A 46 27.09 -2.53 12.37
C HIS A 46 28.01 -3.62 11.82
N THR A 47 28.36 -4.56 12.69
CA THR A 47 28.96 -5.83 12.28
C THR A 47 27.92 -6.69 11.59
N ALA A 48 28.35 -7.60 10.72
CA ALA A 48 27.47 -8.55 10.06
C ALA A 48 26.62 -9.36 11.07
N LEU A 49 27.17 -9.68 12.24
CA LEU A 49 26.45 -10.36 13.31
C LEU A 49 25.30 -9.51 13.84
N LYS A 50 25.54 -8.22 14.13
CA LYS A 50 24.49 -7.32 14.60
C LYS A 50 23.40 -7.11 13.55
N VAL A 51 23.80 -7.03 12.27
CA VAL A 51 22.84 -6.95 11.14
C VAL A 51 21.97 -8.20 11.08
N LYS A 52 22.56 -9.40 11.18
CA LYS A 52 21.82 -10.65 11.15
C LYS A 52 20.77 -10.72 12.27
N ILE A 53 21.14 -10.33 13.49
CA ILE A 53 20.24 -10.35 14.65
C ILE A 53 19.08 -9.36 14.43
N ALA A 54 19.39 -8.10 14.15
CA ALA A 54 18.37 -7.06 13.98
C ALA A 54 17.44 -7.33 12.78
N LEU A 55 17.98 -7.85 11.67
CA LEU A 55 17.17 -8.24 10.52
C LEU A 55 16.27 -9.44 10.84
N GLY A 56 16.78 -10.42 11.60
CA GLY A 56 16.00 -11.56 12.06
C GLY A 56 14.78 -11.14 12.87
N GLU A 57 14.96 -10.23 13.84
CA GLU A 57 13.86 -9.68 14.65
C GLU A 57 12.77 -9.02 13.78
N VAL A 58 13.17 -8.25 12.76
CA VAL A 58 12.21 -7.63 11.83
C VAL A 58 11.46 -8.67 11.00
N ILE A 59 12.14 -9.73 10.55
CA ILE A 59 11.51 -10.82 9.78
C ILE A 59 10.48 -11.56 10.65
N GLU A 60 10.84 -11.88 11.89
CA GLU A 60 9.94 -12.55 12.84
C GLU A 60 8.70 -11.71 13.13
N ASP A 61 8.89 -10.40 13.37
CA ASP A 61 7.80 -9.45 13.54
C ASP A 61 6.84 -9.44 12.33
N LEU A 62 7.38 -9.43 11.11
CA LEU A 62 6.60 -9.41 9.87
C LEU A 62 5.81 -10.72 9.66
N PHE A 63 6.38 -11.87 10.01
CA PHE A 63 5.64 -13.14 9.97
C PHE A 63 4.46 -13.15 10.93
N ALA A 64 4.63 -12.60 12.14
CA ALA A 64 3.53 -12.49 13.11
C ALA A 64 2.41 -11.57 12.59
N VAL A 65 2.76 -10.46 11.92
CA VAL A 65 1.78 -9.58 11.25
C VAL A 65 1.02 -10.34 10.17
N GLN A 66 1.73 -11.06 9.30
CA GLN A 66 1.14 -11.83 8.21
C GLN A 66 0.16 -12.91 8.72
N GLU A 67 0.52 -13.61 9.80
CA GLU A 67 -0.33 -14.62 10.41
C GLU A 67 -1.62 -14.00 10.99
N ARG A 68 -1.50 -12.85 11.67
CA ARG A 68 -2.67 -12.10 12.17
C ARG A 68 -3.58 -11.65 11.04
N GLU A 69 -3.03 -11.05 9.99
CA GLU A 69 -3.81 -10.63 8.81
C GLU A 69 -4.49 -11.81 8.11
N ALA A 70 -3.84 -12.98 8.06
CA ALA A 70 -4.43 -14.20 7.53
C ALA A 70 -5.61 -14.69 8.39
N LYS A 71 -5.46 -14.67 9.73
CA LYS A 71 -6.55 -15.01 10.66
C LYS A 71 -7.73 -14.06 10.52
N GLU A 72 -7.48 -12.75 10.41
CA GLU A 72 -8.52 -11.74 10.23
C GLU A 72 -9.27 -11.92 8.91
N ARG A 73 -8.57 -12.18 7.79
CA ARG A 73 -9.21 -12.47 6.50
C ARG A 73 -10.09 -13.71 6.55
N ASN A 74 -9.66 -14.76 7.24
CA ASN A 74 -10.41 -16.01 7.37
C ASN A 74 -11.57 -15.91 8.36
N ALA A 75 -11.54 -14.95 9.29
CA ALA A 75 -12.58 -14.73 10.29
C ALA A 75 -13.78 -13.94 9.76
N ILE A 76 -13.70 -13.31 8.58
CA ILE A 76 -14.83 -12.63 7.95
C ILE A 76 -15.75 -13.69 7.32
N PRO A 77 -16.97 -13.91 7.83
CA PRO A 77 -17.89 -14.86 7.23
C PRO A 77 -18.38 -14.32 5.88
N LEU A 78 -18.35 -15.16 4.85
CA LEU A 78 -18.93 -14.92 3.52
C LEU A 78 -20.48 -14.86 3.53
N SER A 79 -21.11 -14.45 4.65
CA SER A 79 -22.57 -14.45 4.84
C SER A 79 -23.20 -13.05 4.88
N ARG A 80 -22.45 -11.98 4.59
CA ARG A 80 -22.99 -10.61 4.46
C ARG A 80 -23.03 -10.07 3.03
N VAL A 81 -23.12 -10.94 2.02
CA VAL A 81 -23.34 -10.53 0.61
C VAL A 81 -24.56 -11.22 0.00
N VAL A 82 -25.61 -11.44 0.79
CA VAL A 82 -26.92 -11.75 0.22
C VAL A 82 -27.93 -10.77 0.80
N ASP A 83 -28.68 -10.17 -0.11
CA ASP A 83 -29.89 -9.34 0.07
C ASP A 83 -29.72 -7.81 0.10
N GLU A 84 -29.34 -7.23 -1.04
CA GLU A 84 -29.83 -5.89 -1.41
C GLU A 84 -30.11 -5.82 -2.93
N THR A 85 -30.80 -6.83 -3.48
CA THR A 85 -31.20 -6.87 -4.90
C THR A 85 -32.69 -7.11 -5.10
N ASP A 86 -33.55 -6.71 -4.16
CA ASP A 86 -34.99 -6.80 -4.40
C ASP A 86 -35.81 -5.81 -3.56
N ARG A 87 -35.79 -4.50 -3.90
CA ARG A 87 -36.85 -3.58 -3.42
C ARG A 87 -37.02 -2.20 -4.05
N LEU A 88 -36.55 -1.93 -5.27
CA LEU A 88 -36.96 -0.72 -5.99
C LEU A 88 -37.27 -1.03 -7.46
N ARG A 89 -38.43 -1.65 -7.69
CA ARG A 89 -39.11 -1.63 -8.98
C ARG A 89 -40.37 -0.77 -8.83
N PRO A 90 -40.35 0.53 -9.17
CA PRO A 90 -41.58 1.28 -9.33
C PRO A 90 -42.23 0.90 -10.66
N GLU A 91 -43.50 0.54 -10.60
CA GLU A 91 -44.36 0.21 -11.72
C GLU A 91 -44.41 1.33 -12.77
N MET A 92 -44.40 0.94 -14.04
CA MET A 92 -44.71 1.79 -15.18
C MET A 92 -46.21 2.10 -15.21
N PRO A 93 -46.66 3.36 -15.24
CA PRO A 93 -48.01 3.69 -15.66
C PRO A 93 -48.02 3.94 -17.17
N MET A 94 -48.98 3.30 -17.82
CA MET A 94 -49.30 3.42 -19.24
C MET A 94 -49.52 4.86 -19.73
N SER A 95 -49.11 5.07 -20.98
CA SER A 95 -49.35 6.26 -21.80
C SER A 95 -50.84 6.57 -21.99
N PRO A 96 -51.20 7.85 -22.14
CA PRO A 96 -52.31 8.26 -22.98
C PRO A 96 -51.80 8.85 -24.30
N SER A 97 -52.26 8.23 -25.37
CA SER A 97 -52.26 8.69 -26.75
C SER A 97 -52.88 10.09 -26.90
N ARG A 98 -52.24 10.98 -27.68
CA ARG A 98 -52.93 11.92 -28.60
C ARG A 98 -51.96 12.62 -29.58
N HIS A 99 -52.11 12.26 -30.85
CA HIS A 99 -52.19 13.11 -32.05
C HIS A 99 -51.06 14.11 -32.39
N GLY A 100 -50.49 13.98 -33.61
CA GLY A 100 -49.98 15.15 -34.35
C GLY A 100 -48.80 14.99 -35.31
N ARG A 101 -48.99 14.29 -36.42
CA ARG A 101 -48.52 14.58 -37.81
C ARG A 101 -47.18 15.34 -38.06
N ALA A 102 -46.24 14.60 -38.67
CA ALA A 102 -45.33 14.89 -39.81
C ALA A 102 -44.85 16.31 -40.18
N HIS A 103 -43.51 16.45 -40.37
CA HIS A 103 -42.74 16.90 -41.57
C HIS A 103 -41.40 17.53 -41.14
N GLN A 104 -40.25 16.91 -41.44
CA GLN A 104 -39.34 17.18 -42.57
C GLN A 104 -38.56 18.52 -42.52
N LEU A 105 -37.23 18.36 -42.52
CA LEU A 105 -36.19 19.07 -43.30
C LEU A 105 -35.79 20.54 -42.99
N ALA A 106 -34.46 20.66 -42.80
CA ALA A 106 -33.51 21.60 -43.40
C ALA A 106 -33.18 22.96 -42.76
N THR A 107 -31.85 23.22 -42.78
CA THR A 107 -31.11 24.50 -42.87
C THR A 107 -31.13 25.49 -41.70
N THR A 108 -29.97 25.70 -41.06
CA THR A 108 -28.99 26.75 -41.44
C THR A 108 -27.65 26.51 -40.79
#